data_AF-A0A661BCB3-F1
#
_entry.id   AF-A0A661BCB3-F1
#
_cell.length_a   1.000
_cell.length_b   1.000
_cell.length_c   1.000
_cell.angle_alpha   90.00
_cell.angle_beta   90.00
_cell.angle_gamma   90.00
#
_symmetry.space_group_name_H-M   'P 1'
#
loop_
_entity.id
_entity.type
_entity.pdbx_description
1 polymer ?
#
loop_
_entity_poly.entity_id
_entity_poly.type
_entity_poly.pdbx_seq_one_letter_code
_entity_poly.pdbx_strand_id
1 'polypeptide(L)'
;MRRLFLIAFLLLPATLFSSEFSSLDSAAIQKAVEQFPDSVQEELFSSLADAAGNWNELLDGILLLPDTLQDDAIWLINRMPHLDRLEITHSILAEHIIYSHRIKRIAPYPIPDSLFRRYILTYRIYEEPIEGWRKPLFERFSPILKE
;
A
#
# COMPACT_ATOMS: atom_id res chain seq x y z
N MET A 1 7.19 -18.94 58.33
CA MET A 1 6.57 -17.82 57.59
C MET A 1 6.91 -17.93 56.12
N ARG A 2 5.97 -18.33 55.26
CA ARG A 2 6.11 -18.31 53.79
C ARG A 2 4.86 -17.64 53.24
N ARG A 3 4.99 -16.43 52.70
CA ARG A 3 3.90 -15.68 52.08
C ARG A 3 3.72 -16.20 50.64
N LEU A 4 2.55 -16.77 50.34
CA LEU A 4 2.10 -16.97 48.96
C LEU A 4 1.70 -15.60 48.40
N PHE A 5 2.28 -15.20 47.28
CA PHE A 5 1.71 -14.16 46.42
C PHE A 5 0.86 -14.86 45.35
N LEU A 6 -0.46 -14.74 45.45
CA LEU A 6 -1.36 -15.01 44.32
C LEU A 6 -1.27 -13.80 43.38
N ILE A 7 -0.72 -14.00 42.18
CA ILE A 7 -0.91 -13.07 41.06
C ILE A 7 -2.26 -13.42 40.45
N ALA A 8 -3.26 -12.57 40.66
CA ALA A 8 -4.53 -12.65 39.95
C ALA A 8 -4.30 -12.17 38.51
N PHE A 9 -4.23 -13.09 37.56
CA PHE A 9 -4.36 -12.78 36.15
C PHE A 9 -5.81 -12.35 35.91
N LEU A 10 -6.04 -11.05 35.76
CA LEU A 10 -7.30 -10.52 35.24
C LEU A 10 -7.42 -11.00 33.79
N LEU A 11 -8.19 -12.07 33.58
CA LEU A 11 -8.65 -12.53 32.28
C LEU A 11 -9.63 -11.49 31.74
N LEU A 12 -9.10 -10.43 31.12
CA LEU A 12 -9.87 -9.61 30.20
C LEU A 12 -10.29 -10.53 29.03
N PRO A 13 -11.58 -10.63 28.70
CA PRO A 13 -11.99 -11.46 27.58
C PRO A 13 -11.36 -10.88 26.30
N ALA A 14 -10.58 -11.70 25.60
CA ALA A 14 -9.85 -11.32 24.37
C ALA A 14 -10.75 -10.65 23.32
N THR A 15 -12.07 -10.88 23.40
CA THR A 15 -13.10 -10.31 22.55
C THR A 15 -13.31 -8.81 22.72
N LEU A 16 -13.09 -8.24 23.92
CA LEU A 16 -13.21 -6.79 24.14
C LEU A 16 -12.05 -6.02 23.50
N PHE A 17 -10.85 -6.60 23.54
CA PHE A 17 -9.65 -5.97 23.02
C PHE A 17 -9.66 -5.89 21.48
N SER A 18 -10.17 -6.93 20.80
CA SER A 18 -10.23 -6.94 19.33
C SER A 18 -11.27 -5.97 18.76
N SER A 19 -12.42 -5.80 19.44
CA SER A 19 -13.47 -4.90 18.97
C SER A 19 -13.10 -3.43 19.13
N GLU A 20 -12.45 -3.07 20.25
CA GLU A 20 -12.00 -1.69 20.48
C GLU A 20 -10.91 -1.30 19.48
N PHE A 21 -9.92 -2.17 19.24
CA PHE A 21 -8.83 -1.90 18.29
C PHE A 21 -9.35 -1.71 16.86
N SER A 22 -10.24 -2.59 16.38
CA SER A 22 -10.84 -2.49 15.04
C SER A 22 -11.66 -1.20 14.85
N SER A 23 -12.34 -0.73 15.90
CA SER A 23 -13.13 0.50 15.84
C SER A 23 -12.26 1.78 15.77
N LEU A 24 -11.09 1.77 16.43
CA LEU A 24 -10.15 2.88 16.40
C LEU A 24 -9.49 3.03 15.02
N ASP A 25 -9.08 1.91 14.42
CA ASP A 25 -8.52 1.89 13.07
C ASP A 25 -9.55 2.38 12.05
N SER A 26 -10.81 1.97 12.17
CA SER A 26 -11.86 2.39 11.23
C SER A 26 -12.08 3.90 11.22
N ALA A 27 -12.11 4.54 12.39
CA ALA A 27 -12.26 6.00 12.47
C ALA A 27 -11.01 6.74 11.94
N ALA A 28 -9.82 6.20 12.20
CA ALA A 28 -8.57 6.75 11.69
C ALA A 28 -8.48 6.64 10.16
N ILE A 29 -8.85 5.49 9.59
CA ILE A 29 -8.91 5.25 8.14
C ILE A 29 -9.94 6.18 7.51
N GLN A 30 -11.14 6.32 8.10
CA GLN A 30 -12.17 7.24 7.60
C GLN A 30 -11.64 8.67 7.48
N LYS A 31 -11.02 9.17 8.55
CA LYS A 31 -10.41 10.50 8.55
C LYS A 31 -9.27 10.62 7.53
N ALA A 32 -8.49 9.55 7.36
CA ALA A 32 -7.39 9.54 6.40
C ALA A 32 -7.87 9.58 4.95
N VAL A 33 -9.00 8.94 4.62
CA VAL A 33 -9.50 8.94 3.23
C VAL A 33 -10.15 10.27 2.84
N GLU A 34 -10.69 11.03 3.79
CA GLU A 34 -11.34 12.34 3.55
C GLU A 34 -10.43 13.39 2.89
N GLN A 35 -9.11 13.21 2.93
CA GLN A 35 -8.17 14.10 2.24
C GLN A 35 -8.07 13.84 0.72
N PHE A 36 -8.58 12.71 0.25
CA PHE A 36 -8.59 12.32 -1.17
C PHE A 36 -9.95 12.64 -1.83
N PRO A 37 -10.02 12.70 -3.17
CA PRO A 37 -11.27 12.98 -3.87
C PRO A 37 -12.40 12.01 -3.50
N ASP A 38 -13.62 12.54 -3.30
CA ASP A 38 -14.81 11.76 -2.90
C ASP A 38 -15.02 10.49 -3.75
N SER A 39 -14.69 10.54 -5.04
CA SER A 39 -14.86 9.43 -5.99
C SER A 39 -14.03 8.18 -5.65
N VAL A 40 -12.98 8.30 -4.84
CA VAL A 40 -12.12 7.16 -4.46
C VAL A 40 -12.21 6.78 -3.00
N GLN A 41 -12.86 7.60 -2.15
CA GLN A 41 -12.84 7.43 -0.70
C GLN A 41 -13.42 6.08 -0.26
N GLU A 42 -14.55 5.65 -0.82
CA GLU A 42 -15.20 4.39 -0.43
C GLU A 42 -14.34 3.16 -0.77
N GLU A 43 -13.82 3.08 -2.00
CA GLU A 43 -12.99 1.96 -2.44
C GLU A 43 -11.64 1.93 -1.72
N LEU A 44 -11.05 3.10 -1.47
CA LEU A 44 -9.81 3.23 -0.71
C LEU A 44 -10.02 2.85 0.77
N PHE A 45 -11.11 3.32 1.40
CA PHE A 45 -11.47 2.94 2.77
C PHE A 45 -11.56 1.41 2.89
N SER A 46 -12.29 0.78 1.97
CA SER A 46 -12.44 -0.68 1.98
C SER A 46 -11.09 -1.39 1.86
N SER A 47 -10.18 -0.88 1.02
CA SER A 47 -8.86 -1.48 0.80
C SER A 47 -7.93 -1.28 1.99
N LEU A 48 -7.96 -0.11 2.62
CA LEU A 48 -7.18 0.18 3.83
C LEU A 48 -7.71 -0.62 5.03
N ALA A 49 -9.02 -0.71 5.22
CA ALA A 49 -9.61 -1.53 6.28
C ALA A 49 -9.27 -3.02 6.11
N ASP A 50 -9.29 -3.51 4.87
CA ASP A 50 -8.88 -4.88 4.51
C ASP A 50 -7.40 -5.17 4.76
N ALA A 51 -6.54 -4.14 4.74
CA ALA A 51 -5.12 -4.26 5.06
C ALA A 51 -4.83 -4.43 6.56
N ALA A 52 -5.86 -4.41 7.42
CA ALA A 52 -5.74 -4.52 8.87
C ALA A 52 -4.61 -3.60 9.39
N GLY A 53 -3.68 -4.09 10.20
CA GLY A 53 -2.59 -3.27 10.75
C GLY A 53 -1.65 -2.64 9.71
N ASN A 54 -1.66 -3.09 8.45
CA ASN A 54 -0.79 -2.58 7.39
C ASN A 54 -1.35 -1.33 6.68
N TRP A 55 -2.53 -0.83 7.07
CA TRP A 55 -3.15 0.33 6.42
C TRP A 55 -2.27 1.59 6.45
N ASN A 56 -1.45 1.77 7.50
CA ASN A 56 -0.51 2.89 7.62
C ASN A 56 0.59 2.84 6.55
N GLU A 57 1.15 1.66 6.25
CA GLU A 57 2.17 1.50 5.20
C GLU A 57 1.60 1.86 3.82
N LEU A 58 0.35 1.49 3.55
CA LEU A 58 -0.33 1.85 2.31
C LEU A 58 -0.57 3.35 2.21
N LEU A 59 -1.06 3.96 3.30
CA LEU A 59 -1.31 5.40 3.35
C LEU A 59 -0.02 6.21 3.22
N ASP A 60 1.02 5.85 3.97
CA ASP A 60 2.33 6.49 3.91
C ASP A 60 2.92 6.35 2.50
N GLY A 61 2.73 5.21 1.84
CA GLY A 61 3.15 5.01 0.46
C GLY A 61 2.45 5.96 -0.53
N ILE A 62 1.18 6.29 -0.32
CA ILE A 62 0.47 7.32 -1.10
C ILE A 62 1.05 8.71 -0.78
N LEU A 63 1.18 9.05 0.50
CA LEU A 63 1.58 10.38 0.96
C LEU A 63 3.05 10.73 0.68
N LEU A 64 3.91 9.73 0.52
CA LEU A 64 5.30 9.92 0.07
C LEU A 64 5.39 10.36 -1.40
N LEU A 65 4.32 10.20 -2.18
CA LEU A 65 4.31 10.51 -3.60
C LEU A 65 3.82 11.94 -3.87
N PRO A 66 4.33 12.61 -4.92
CA PRO A 66 3.73 13.84 -5.41
C PRO A 66 2.27 13.61 -5.80
N ASP A 67 1.40 14.60 -5.57
CA ASP A 67 -0.05 14.55 -5.85
C ASP A 67 -0.38 13.97 -7.23
N THR A 68 0.42 14.32 -8.25
CA THR A 68 0.27 13.83 -9.63
C THR A 68 0.37 12.30 -9.81
N LEU A 69 0.88 11.57 -8.81
CA LEU A 69 1.05 10.12 -8.83
C LEU A 69 0.12 9.40 -7.83
N GLN A 70 -0.56 10.12 -6.95
CA GLN A 70 -1.38 9.53 -5.89
C GLN A 70 -2.59 8.76 -6.46
N ASP A 71 -3.20 9.26 -7.54
CA ASP A 71 -4.30 8.57 -8.22
C ASP A 71 -3.92 7.16 -8.69
N ASP A 72 -2.69 6.99 -9.19
CA ASP A 72 -2.18 5.69 -9.61
C ASP A 72 -1.80 4.81 -8.41
N ALA A 73 -1.35 5.41 -7.31
CA ALA A 73 -1.14 4.70 -6.05
C ALA A 73 -2.43 4.10 -5.49
N ILE A 74 -3.48 4.92 -5.42
CA ILE A 74 -4.81 4.53 -4.95
C ILE A 74 -5.39 3.46 -5.87
N TRP A 75 -5.31 3.66 -7.19
CA TRP A 75 -5.74 2.66 -8.15
C TRP A 75 -5.06 1.31 -7.93
N LEU A 76 -3.74 1.32 -7.65
CA LEU A 76 -2.97 0.10 -7.43
C LEU A 76 -3.39 -0.62 -6.15
N ILE A 77 -3.54 0.11 -5.04
CA ILE A 77 -3.98 -0.43 -3.74
C ILE A 77 -5.36 -1.07 -3.85
N ASN A 78 -6.30 -0.42 -4.54
CA ASN A 78 -7.67 -0.92 -4.72
C ASN A 78 -7.74 -2.19 -5.58
N ARG A 79 -6.73 -2.45 -6.42
CA ARG A 79 -6.66 -3.63 -7.29
C ARG A 79 -5.68 -4.70 -6.82
N MET A 80 -4.88 -4.38 -5.81
CA MET A 80 -3.96 -5.30 -5.15
C MET A 80 -4.74 -6.48 -4.53
N PRO A 81 -4.23 -7.72 -4.57
CA PRO A 81 -4.78 -8.83 -3.78
C PRO A 81 -4.71 -8.53 -2.28
N HIS A 82 -5.61 -9.15 -1.52
CA HIS A 82 -5.67 -8.99 -0.06
C HIS A 82 -4.32 -9.26 0.63
N LEU A 83 -3.68 -10.40 0.33
CA LEU A 83 -2.41 -10.79 0.96
C LEU A 83 -1.31 -9.76 0.68
N ASP A 84 -1.28 -9.23 -0.54
CA ASP A 84 -0.29 -8.22 -0.94
C ASP A 84 -0.49 -6.90 -0.18
N ARG A 85 -1.75 -6.51 0.11
CA ARG A 85 -2.06 -5.34 0.95
C ARG A 85 -1.62 -5.52 2.40
N LEU A 86 -1.56 -6.75 2.90
CA LEU A 86 -1.10 -7.03 4.27
C LEU A 86 0.42 -6.92 4.43
N GLU A 87 1.17 -7.01 3.33
CA GLU A 87 2.63 -7.20 3.38
C GLU A 87 3.45 -6.10 2.71
N ILE A 88 2.90 -5.40 1.71
CA ILE A 88 3.67 -4.38 0.99
C ILE A 88 4.03 -3.22 1.91
N THR A 89 5.28 -2.74 1.80
CA THR A 89 5.76 -1.57 2.53
C THR A 89 5.56 -0.30 1.73
N HIS A 90 5.46 0.84 2.42
CA HIS A 90 5.39 2.17 1.84
C HIS A 90 6.54 2.43 0.85
N SER A 91 7.73 1.91 1.16
CA SER A 91 8.94 2.09 0.35
C SER A 91 8.89 1.36 -0.98
N ILE A 92 8.42 0.10 -0.97
CA ILE A 92 8.29 -0.72 -2.18
C ILE A 92 7.16 -0.17 -3.05
N LEU A 93 6.02 0.20 -2.45
CA LEU A 93 4.89 0.81 -3.15
C LEU A 93 5.32 2.09 -3.88
N ALA A 94 5.96 3.03 -3.16
CA ALA A 94 6.41 4.30 -3.73
C ALA A 94 7.48 4.09 -4.82
N GLU A 95 8.46 3.20 -4.61
CA GLU A 95 9.47 2.89 -5.62
C GLU A 95 8.81 2.41 -6.92
N HIS A 96 7.89 1.45 -6.82
CA HIS A 96 7.20 0.89 -7.97
C HIS A 96 6.47 1.98 -8.76
N ILE A 97 5.70 2.82 -8.09
CA ILE A 97 4.94 3.89 -8.75
C ILE A 97 5.90 4.88 -9.42
N ILE A 98 6.90 5.38 -8.69
CA ILE A 98 7.87 6.35 -9.21
C ILE A 98 8.55 5.83 -10.48
N TYR A 99 9.05 4.60 -10.44
CA TYR A 99 9.82 4.06 -11.56
C TYR A 99 8.93 3.62 -12.74
N SER A 100 7.67 3.23 -12.52
CA SER A 100 6.72 3.03 -13.61
C SER A 100 6.45 4.32 -14.37
N HIS A 101 6.22 5.43 -13.66
CA HIS A 101 6.06 6.73 -14.31
C HIS A 101 7.33 7.22 -14.99
N ARG A 102 8.53 6.91 -14.46
CA ARG A 102 9.80 7.20 -15.15
C ARG A 102 9.86 6.50 -16.49
N ILE A 103 9.54 5.21 -16.55
CA ILE A 103 9.48 4.45 -17.81
C ILE A 103 8.44 5.06 -18.76
N LYS A 104 7.24 5.37 -18.27
CA LYS A 104 6.18 5.98 -19.10
C LYS A 104 6.64 7.27 -19.78
N ARG A 105 7.43 8.10 -19.08
CA ARG A 105 7.95 9.38 -19.61
C ARG A 105 9.05 9.24 -20.65
N ILE A 106 9.90 8.21 -20.53
CA ILE A 106 11.05 8.02 -21.44
C ILE A 106 10.75 7.04 -22.57
N ALA A 107 9.59 6.39 -22.56
CA ALA A 107 9.20 5.46 -23.60
C ALA A 107 9.20 6.15 -24.98
N PRO A 108 9.70 5.48 -26.04
CA PRO A 108 9.78 6.07 -27.37
C PRO A 108 8.42 6.23 -28.06
N TYR A 109 7.35 5.72 -27.45
CA TYR A 109 5.98 5.80 -27.94
C TYR A 109 5.02 6.20 -26.81
N PRO A 110 3.89 6.85 -27.13
CA PRO A 110 2.88 7.18 -26.13
C PRO A 110 2.27 5.90 -25.55
N ILE A 111 2.14 5.86 -24.23
CA ILE A 111 1.53 4.75 -23.51
C ILE A 111 0.18 5.24 -22.93
N PRO A 112 -0.95 4.76 -23.46
CA PRO A 112 -2.28 5.04 -22.90
C PRO A 112 -2.39 4.62 -21.43
N ASP A 113 -3.15 5.39 -20.65
CA ASP A 113 -3.31 5.15 -19.20
C ASP A 113 -3.87 3.75 -18.89
N SER A 114 -4.77 3.25 -19.72
CA SER A 114 -5.35 1.92 -19.57
C SER A 114 -4.30 0.80 -19.70
N LEU A 115 -3.35 0.95 -20.63
CA LEU A 115 -2.24 0.01 -20.78
C LEU A 115 -1.20 0.21 -19.67
N PHE A 116 -0.93 1.45 -19.30
CA PHE A 116 -0.01 1.78 -18.23
C PHE A 116 -0.42 1.11 -16.90
N ARG A 117 -1.65 1.36 -16.44
CA ARG A 117 -2.17 0.79 -15.19
C ARG A 117 -2.19 -0.74 -15.22
N ARG A 118 -2.61 -1.33 -16.34
CA ARG A 118 -2.74 -2.78 -16.46
C ARG A 118 -1.41 -3.52 -16.54
N TYR A 119 -0.42 -2.98 -17.26
CA TYR A 119 0.77 -3.74 -17.63
C TYR A 119 2.10 -3.17 -17.13
N ILE A 120 2.15 -1.91 -16.72
CA ILE A 120 3.40 -1.24 -16.31
C ILE A 120 3.38 -0.88 -14.83
N LEU A 121 2.22 -0.53 -14.29
CA LEU A 121 2.08 -0.14 -12.88
C LEU A 121 2.11 -1.34 -11.92
N THR A 122 1.75 -2.53 -12.41
CA THR A 122 1.82 -3.81 -11.67
C THR A 122 3.15 -3.95 -10.91
N TYR A 123 3.11 -4.22 -9.61
CA TYR A 123 4.27 -4.26 -8.70
C TYR A 123 4.88 -5.67 -8.53
N ARG A 124 4.20 -6.71 -9.02
CA ARG A 124 4.61 -8.11 -8.87
C ARG A 124 4.73 -8.82 -10.21
N ILE A 125 5.67 -9.75 -10.28
CA ILE A 125 5.84 -10.65 -11.42
C ILE A 125 5.14 -11.96 -11.05
N TYR A 126 3.97 -12.23 -11.63
CA TYR A 126 3.19 -13.43 -11.36
C TYR A 126 2.96 -13.66 -9.85
N GLU A 127 3.35 -14.80 -9.28
CA GLU A 127 3.20 -15.18 -7.86
C GLU A 127 4.49 -14.99 -7.05
N GLU A 128 5.45 -14.22 -7.56
CA GLU A 128 6.68 -13.90 -6.83
C GLU A 128 6.41 -12.96 -5.64
N PRO A 129 7.22 -13.03 -4.57
CA PRO A 129 7.16 -12.09 -3.46
C PRO A 129 7.27 -10.63 -3.90
N ILE A 130 6.66 -9.74 -3.12
CA ILE A 130 6.70 -8.30 -3.40
C ILE A 130 8.06 -7.74 -2.98
N GLU A 131 8.87 -7.36 -3.97
CA GLU A 131 10.21 -6.81 -3.74
C GLU A 131 10.44 -5.50 -4.50
N GLY A 132 11.43 -4.71 -4.06
CA GLY A 132 11.91 -3.49 -4.72
C GLY A 132 12.78 -3.79 -5.95
N TRP A 133 12.22 -4.48 -6.95
CA TRP A 133 12.95 -4.90 -8.15
C TRP A 133 12.99 -3.83 -9.25
N ARG A 134 12.06 -2.87 -9.25
CA ARG A 134 11.88 -1.98 -10.40
C ARG A 134 13.02 -0.98 -10.55
N LYS A 135 13.49 -0.41 -9.45
CA LYS A 135 14.63 0.49 -9.45
C LYS A 135 15.91 -0.16 -10.01
N PRO A 136 16.38 -1.31 -9.51
CA PRO A 136 17.60 -1.91 -10.04
C PRO A 136 17.48 -2.32 -11.52
N LEU A 137 16.30 -2.77 -11.97
CA LEU A 137 16.08 -3.02 -13.41
C LEU A 137 16.14 -1.73 -14.22
N PHE A 138 15.48 -0.66 -13.77
CA PHE A 138 15.52 0.63 -14.45
C PHE A 138 16.95 1.16 -14.58
N GLU A 139 17.70 1.18 -13.48
CA GLU A 139 19.07 1.71 -13.45
C GLU A 139 20.00 0.90 -14.36
N ARG A 140 19.79 -0.43 -14.42
CA ARG A 140 20.58 -1.31 -15.28
C ARG A 140 20.27 -1.16 -16.77
N PHE A 141 19.00 -1.02 -17.15
CA PHE A 141 18.59 -1.13 -18.57
C PHE A 141 18.21 0.20 -19.22
N SER A 142 17.85 1.24 -18.47
CA SER A 142 17.51 2.55 -19.04
C SER A 142 18.64 3.22 -19.84
N PRO A 143 19.95 3.01 -19.57
CA PRO A 143 21.01 3.55 -20.42
C PRO A 143 20.97 3.03 -21.86
N ILE A 144 20.51 1.79 -22.07
CA ILE A 144 20.44 1.14 -23.39
C ILE A 144 19.37 1.81 -24.27
N LEU A 145 18.34 2.40 -23.67
CA LEU A 145 17.26 3.07 -24.41
C LEU A 145 17.68 4.40 -25.06
N LYS A 146 18.91 4.87 -24.79
CA LYS A 146 19.45 6.14 -25.31
C LYS A 146 20.33 5.95 -26.55
N GLU A 147 20.53 4.72 -26.99
CA GLU A 147 21.23 4.34 -28.23
C GLU A 147 20.23 3.99 -29.33
#